data_AF-A0A3D6CXV2-F1
#
_entry.id   AF-A0A3D6CXV2-F1
#
_cell.length_a   1.000
_cell.length_b   1.000
_cell.length_c   1.000
_cell.angle_alpha   90.00
_cell.angle_beta   90.00
_cell.angle_gamma   90.00
#
_symmetry.space_group_name_H-M   'P 1'
#
loop_
_entity.id
_entity.type
_entity.pdbx_description
1 polymer ?
#
loop_
_entity_poly.entity_id
_entity_poly.type
_entity_poly.pdbx_seq_one_letter_code
_entity_poly.pdbx_strand_id
1 'polypeptide(L)'
;MIANAASKDDLKDQKKRFGYGLGANYARNLKQNNLDVDLDMFLQGMKDYLSGESLMSDQEIQSTTKEVGDVVRAQRNAEQEKVAQKNAAEGESFLEANKTKEGVKTLGSGMQYKVVHAGDGPIPTASDKVRVHYKGTFIDGKEFDSSYKRNKPATFNVTGVIKGWTEALQLMKVGSKWQ
;
A
#
# COMPACT_ATOMS: atom_id res chain seq x y z
N MET A 1 -4.96 37.46 24.30
CA MET A 1 -5.44 36.70 25.47
C MET A 1 -4.73 35.36 25.48
N ILE A 2 -4.10 34.98 26.58
CA ILE A 2 -3.42 33.68 26.71
C ILE A 2 -4.51 32.64 26.92
N ALA A 3 -4.81 31.83 25.90
CA ALA A 3 -5.72 30.70 26.07
C ALA A 3 -5.09 29.74 27.09
N ASN A 4 -5.78 29.47 28.20
CA ASN A 4 -5.38 28.41 29.13
C ASN A 4 -5.30 27.10 28.35
N ALA A 5 -4.10 26.51 28.29
CA ALA A 5 -3.89 25.24 27.61
C ALA A 5 -4.71 24.14 28.30
N ALA A 6 -5.43 23.34 27.51
CA ALA A 6 -6.17 22.19 28.02
C ALA A 6 -5.22 21.21 28.73
N SER A 7 -5.64 20.71 29.90
CA SER A 7 -4.85 19.80 30.73
C SER A 7 -5.42 18.38 30.70
N LYS A 8 -4.66 17.40 31.21
CA LYS A 8 -5.19 16.04 31.40
C LYS A 8 -6.32 15.98 32.41
N ASP A 9 -6.33 16.87 33.41
CA ASP A 9 -7.40 16.94 34.40
C ASP A 9 -8.73 17.38 33.79
N ASP A 10 -8.70 18.24 32.77
CA ASP A 10 -9.89 18.61 32.00
C ASP A 10 -10.59 17.40 31.35
N LEU A 11 -9.83 16.36 31.02
CA LEU A 11 -10.37 15.15 30.39
C LEU A 11 -11.10 14.22 31.37
N LYS A 12 -11.11 14.54 32.68
CA LYS A 12 -11.98 13.86 33.65
C LYS A 12 -13.45 14.25 33.47
N ASP A 13 -13.71 15.46 32.96
CA ASP A 13 -15.05 15.87 32.57
C ASP A 13 -15.46 15.19 31.25
N GLN A 14 -16.65 14.60 31.23
CA GLN A 14 -17.12 13.81 30.09
C GLN A 14 -17.28 14.66 28.82
N LYS A 15 -17.83 15.88 28.95
CA LYS A 15 -18.09 16.77 27.80
C LYS A 15 -16.79 17.25 27.18
N LYS A 16 -15.83 17.69 28.01
CA LYS A 16 -14.50 18.10 27.55
C LYS A 16 -13.76 16.95 26.89
N ARG A 17 -13.80 15.75 27.48
CA ARG A 17 -13.19 14.54 26.90
C ARG A 17 -13.79 14.20 25.53
N PHE A 18 -15.11 14.30 25.37
CA PHE A 18 -15.77 14.06 24.09
C PHE A 18 -15.34 15.07 23.02
N GLY A 19 -15.36 16.36 23.33
CA GLY A 19 -14.91 17.41 22.40
C GLY A 19 -13.46 17.24 21.96
N TYR A 20 -12.56 16.97 22.91
CA TYR A 20 -11.14 16.73 22.62
C TYR A 20 -10.95 15.49 21.73
N GLY A 21 -11.62 14.38 22.05
CA GLY A 21 -11.52 13.13 21.30
C GLY A 21 -12.03 13.25 19.86
N LEU A 22 -13.18 13.91 19.66
CA LEU A 22 -13.74 14.17 18.34
C LEU A 22 -12.80 15.07 17.52
N GLY A 23 -12.34 16.20 18.09
CA GLY A 23 -11.40 17.10 17.41
C GLY A 23 -10.09 16.41 17.00
N ALA A 24 -9.51 15.59 17.89
CA ALA A 24 -8.32 14.80 17.55
C ALA A 24 -8.59 13.76 16.45
N ASN A 25 -9.79 13.18 16.39
CA ASN A 25 -10.18 12.25 15.32
C ASN A 25 -10.30 12.97 13.97
N TYR A 26 -10.95 14.13 13.93
CA TYR A 26 -11.03 14.96 12.72
C TYR A 26 -9.65 15.42 12.24
N ALA A 27 -8.81 15.94 13.15
CA ALA A 27 -7.45 16.35 12.81
C ALA A 27 -6.61 15.19 12.25
N ARG A 28 -6.80 13.96 12.76
CA ARG A 28 -6.18 12.76 12.19
C ARG A 28 -6.62 12.51 10.76
N ASN A 29 -7.92 12.64 10.47
CA ASN A 29 -8.44 12.47 9.11
C ASN A 29 -7.88 13.53 8.14
N LEU A 30 -7.85 14.80 8.56
CA LEU A 30 -7.24 15.89 7.78
C LEU A 30 -5.79 15.58 7.44
N LYS A 31 -5.00 15.16 8.44
CA LYS A 31 -3.60 14.78 8.24
C LYS A 31 -3.43 13.58 7.30
N GLN A 32 -4.28 12.55 7.44
CA GLN A 32 -4.22 11.35 6.60
C GLN A 32 -4.56 11.64 5.13
N ASN A 33 -5.45 12.59 4.90
CA ASN A 33 -5.84 13.00 3.55
C ASN A 33 -5.08 14.23 3.05
N ASN A 34 -4.08 14.71 3.80
CA ASN A 34 -3.30 15.90 3.48
C ASN A 34 -4.17 17.12 3.12
N LEU A 35 -5.26 17.31 3.87
CA LEU A 35 -6.17 18.44 3.75
C LEU A 35 -5.68 19.59 4.62
N ASP A 36 -5.44 20.73 3.97
CA ASP A 36 -5.14 21.99 4.63
C ASP A 36 -6.45 22.74 4.86
N VAL A 37 -6.82 22.88 6.13
CA VAL A 37 -8.09 23.48 6.55
C VAL A 37 -7.79 24.56 7.57
N ASP A 38 -8.44 25.72 7.42
CA ASP A 38 -8.45 26.75 8.43
C ASP A 38 -9.21 26.25 9.67
N LEU A 39 -8.47 25.96 10.75
CA LEU A 39 -9.02 25.38 11.96
C LEU A 39 -9.97 26.35 12.69
N ASP A 40 -9.72 27.66 12.60
CA ASP A 40 -10.58 28.66 13.24
C ASP A 40 -11.95 28.69 12.54
N MET A 41 -11.96 28.65 11.20
CA MET A 41 -13.20 28.54 10.42
C MET A 41 -13.89 27.20 10.59
N PHE A 42 -13.14 26.09 10.71
CA PHE A 42 -13.73 24.78 11.01
C PHE A 42 -14.48 24.80 12.36
N LEU A 43 -13.84 25.33 13.41
CA LEU A 43 -14.45 25.45 14.73
C LEU A 43 -15.61 26.45 14.73
N GLN A 44 -15.53 27.52 13.95
CA GLN A 44 -16.61 28.49 13.79
C GLN A 44 -17.83 27.85 13.12
N GLY A 45 -17.65 27.15 12.00
CA GLY A 45 -18.74 26.45 11.31
C GLY A 45 -19.44 25.42 12.19
N MET A 46 -18.71 24.71 13.05
CA MET A 46 -19.31 23.81 14.04
C MET A 46 -20.20 24.56 15.05
N LYS A 47 -19.77 25.74 15.52
CA LYS A 47 -20.54 26.55 16.47
C LYS A 47 -21.80 27.11 15.81
N ASP A 48 -21.65 27.68 14.62
CA ASP A 48 -22.74 28.34 13.89
C ASP A 48 -23.81 27.34 13.45
N TYR A 49 -23.40 26.13 13.02
CA TYR A 49 -24.37 25.06 12.72
C TYR A 49 -25.18 24.64 13.94
N LEU A 50 -24.55 24.56 15.11
CA LEU A 50 -25.23 24.18 16.37
C LEU A 50 -26.12 25.31 16.92
N SER A 51 -25.79 26.58 16.68
CA SER A 51 -26.64 27.72 17.06
C SER A 51 -27.78 28.00 16.07
N GLY A 52 -27.74 27.40 14.88
CA GLY A 52 -28.70 27.69 13.80
C GLY A 52 -28.35 28.96 13.00
N GLU A 53 -27.13 29.49 13.16
CA GLU A 53 -26.61 30.69 12.50
C GLU A 53 -25.58 30.35 11.41
N SER A 54 -25.63 29.11 10.89
CA SER A 54 -24.71 28.64 9.86
C SER A 54 -24.61 29.62 8.69
N LEU A 55 -23.37 29.99 8.35
CA LEU A 55 -23.07 30.83 7.18
C LEU A 55 -23.30 30.11 5.85
N MET A 56 -23.56 28.80 5.89
CA MET A 56 -23.84 27.96 4.73
C MET A 56 -25.17 27.22 4.91
N SER A 57 -25.93 27.13 3.83
CA SER A 57 -27.07 26.22 3.72
C SER A 57 -26.63 24.76 3.70
N ASP A 58 -27.54 23.84 4.02
CA ASP A 58 -27.28 22.39 3.94
C ASP A 58 -26.81 21.95 2.54
N GLN A 59 -27.32 22.59 1.49
CA GLN A 59 -26.92 22.30 0.11
C GLN A 59 -25.48 22.74 -0.16
N GLU A 60 -25.05 23.91 0.32
CA GLU A 60 -23.67 24.37 0.19
C GLU A 60 -22.71 23.47 0.98
N ILE A 61 -23.08 23.08 2.21
CA ILE A 61 -22.29 22.14 3.03
C ILE A 61 -22.10 20.80 2.29
N GLN A 62 -23.17 20.27 1.68
CA GLN A 62 -23.11 19.03 0.89
C GLN A 62 -22.20 19.19 -0.33
N SER A 63 -22.30 20.33 -1.03
CA SER A 63 -21.48 20.63 -2.21
C SER A 63 -19.99 20.73 -1.86
N THR A 64 -19.65 21.44 -0.79
CA THR A 64 -18.28 21.56 -0.28
C THR A 64 -17.74 20.21 0.15
N THR A 65 -18.56 19.38 0.82
CA THR A 65 -18.13 18.02 1.21
C THR A 65 -17.80 17.14 0.00
N LYS A 66 -18.58 17.28 -1.08
CA LYS A 66 -18.28 16.60 -2.35
C LYS A 66 -16.97 17.08 -2.96
N GLU A 67 -16.76 18.39 -2.98
CA GLU A 67 -15.51 19.01 -3.49
C GLU A 67 -14.29 18.52 -2.72
N VAL A 68 -14.36 18.47 -1.39
CA VAL A 68 -13.30 17.87 -0.55
C VAL A 68 -13.04 16.41 -0.95
N GLY A 69 -14.10 15.63 -1.19
CA GLY A 69 -13.97 14.25 -1.69
C GLY A 69 -13.24 14.16 -3.04
N ASP A 70 -13.54 15.06 -3.97
CA ASP A 70 -12.89 15.13 -5.28
C ASP A 70 -11.41 15.54 -5.17
N VAL A 71 -11.08 16.51 -4.30
CA VAL A 71 -9.70 16.92 -4.01
C VAL A 71 -8.89 15.75 -3.44
N VAL A 72 -9.43 15.05 -2.43
CA VAL A 72 -8.74 13.90 -1.81
C VAL A 72 -8.52 12.78 -2.83
N ARG A 73 -9.52 12.50 -3.69
CA ARG A 73 -9.38 11.50 -4.76
C ARG A 73 -8.29 11.90 -5.76
N ALA A 74 -8.28 13.15 -6.21
CA ALA A 74 -7.27 13.65 -7.14
C ALA A 74 -5.85 13.56 -6.54
N GLN A 75 -5.67 13.96 -5.27
CA GLN A 75 -4.40 13.85 -4.56
C GLN A 75 -3.94 12.38 -4.43
N ARG A 76 -4.84 11.46 -4.08
CA ARG A 76 -4.51 10.02 -4.00
C ARG A 76 -4.08 9.46 -5.34
N ASN A 77 -4.77 9.81 -6.42
CA ASN A 77 -4.42 9.37 -7.76
C ASN A 77 -3.04 9.93 -8.17
N ALA A 78 -2.76 11.21 -7.89
CA ALA A 78 -1.47 11.82 -8.19
C ALA A 78 -0.32 11.17 -7.40
N GLU A 79 -0.52 10.87 -6.12
CA GLU A 79 0.49 10.17 -5.31
C GLU A 79 0.68 8.73 -5.78
N GLN A 80 -0.40 8.01 -6.12
CA GLN A 80 -0.30 6.67 -6.70
C GLN A 80 0.48 6.66 -8.01
N GLU A 81 0.22 7.63 -8.90
CA GLU A 81 0.95 7.78 -10.16
C GLU A 81 2.44 8.08 -9.91
N LYS A 82 2.75 8.99 -8.98
CA LYS A 82 4.13 9.30 -8.59
C LYS A 82 4.86 8.08 -8.03
N VAL A 83 4.20 7.30 -7.17
CA VAL A 83 4.75 6.06 -6.62
C VAL A 83 4.91 5.00 -7.72
N ALA A 84 3.96 4.89 -8.65
CA ALA A 84 4.04 3.96 -9.78
C ALA A 84 5.22 4.31 -10.70
N GLN A 85 5.39 5.58 -11.06
CA GLN A 85 6.51 6.06 -11.87
C GLN A 85 7.86 5.79 -11.18
N LYS A 86 7.95 6.11 -9.88
CA LYS A 86 9.14 5.82 -9.09
C LYS A 86 9.47 4.32 -9.09
N ASN A 87 8.49 3.47 -8.78
CA ASN A 87 8.68 2.02 -8.73
C ASN A 87 9.03 1.43 -10.10
N ALA A 88 8.47 1.98 -11.19
CA ALA A 88 8.82 1.58 -12.54
C ALA A 88 10.27 1.90 -12.87
N ALA A 89 10.73 3.13 -12.58
CA ALA A 89 12.11 3.54 -12.82
C ALA A 89 13.12 2.76 -11.95
N GLU A 90 12.82 2.54 -10.67
CA GLU A 90 13.66 1.73 -9.78
C GLU A 90 13.68 0.25 -10.20
N GLY A 91 12.53 -0.28 -10.65
CA GLY A 91 12.42 -1.65 -11.17
C GLY A 91 13.21 -1.86 -12.45
N GLU A 92 13.13 -0.94 -13.40
CA GLU A 92 13.93 -0.96 -14.63
C GLU A 92 15.43 -0.91 -14.30
N SER A 93 15.84 0.02 -13.45
CA SER A 93 17.23 0.15 -13.00
C SER A 93 17.73 -1.14 -12.32
N PHE A 94 16.89 -1.75 -11.49
CA PHE A 94 17.20 -3.04 -10.86
C PHE A 94 17.42 -4.13 -11.90
N LEU A 95 16.51 -4.29 -12.87
CA LEU A 95 16.60 -5.33 -13.90
C LEU A 95 17.81 -5.11 -14.83
N GLU A 96 18.11 -3.87 -15.19
CA GLU A 96 19.27 -3.50 -16.00
C GLU A 96 20.60 -3.82 -15.30
N ALA A 97 20.69 -3.56 -14.00
CA ALA A 97 21.84 -3.98 -13.21
C ALA A 97 21.88 -5.51 -13.04
N ASN A 98 20.73 -6.12 -12.77
CA ASN A 98 20.65 -7.54 -12.40
C ASN A 98 21.00 -8.49 -13.55
N LYS A 99 20.66 -8.17 -14.80
CA LYS A 99 21.03 -8.99 -15.97
C LYS A 99 22.54 -9.14 -16.18
N THR A 100 23.34 -8.23 -15.61
CA THR A 100 24.82 -8.27 -15.73
C THR A 100 25.47 -9.16 -14.67
N LYS A 101 24.72 -9.59 -13.65
CA LYS A 101 25.27 -10.40 -12.56
C LYS A 101 25.50 -11.84 -13.00
N GLU A 102 26.56 -12.43 -12.45
CA GLU A 102 26.93 -13.81 -12.75
C GLU A 102 25.79 -14.81 -12.45
N GLY A 103 25.51 -15.66 -13.44
CA GLY A 103 24.50 -16.72 -13.37
C GLY A 103 23.06 -16.25 -13.60
N VAL A 104 22.84 -14.95 -13.80
CA VAL A 104 21.52 -14.42 -14.22
C VAL A 104 21.32 -14.67 -15.71
N LYS A 105 20.11 -15.12 -16.07
CA LYS A 105 19.67 -15.34 -17.44
C LYS A 105 18.38 -14.56 -17.67
N THR A 106 18.22 -14.01 -18.88
CA THR A 106 17.03 -13.27 -19.30
C THR A 106 16.28 -14.06 -20.38
N LEU A 107 14.97 -14.22 -20.20
CA LEU A 107 14.07 -14.84 -21.15
C LEU A 107 13.52 -13.81 -22.15
N GLY A 108 12.92 -14.28 -23.26
CA GLY A 108 12.32 -13.41 -24.27
C GLY A 108 11.17 -12.53 -23.75
N SER A 109 10.55 -12.93 -22.63
CA SER A 109 9.53 -12.14 -21.91
C SER A 109 10.10 -10.98 -21.09
N GLY A 110 11.43 -10.90 -20.93
CA GLY A 110 12.11 -10.00 -20.01
C GLY A 110 12.29 -10.57 -18.59
N MET A 111 11.69 -11.72 -18.29
CA MET A 111 11.86 -12.40 -17.00
C MET A 111 13.33 -12.79 -16.80
N GLN A 112 13.87 -12.45 -15.63
CA GLN A 112 15.23 -12.82 -15.24
C GLN A 112 15.20 -13.87 -14.16
N TYR A 113 16.13 -14.83 -14.23
CA TYR A 113 16.30 -15.83 -13.19
C TYR A 113 17.75 -16.21 -12.99
N LYS A 114 18.05 -16.74 -11.81
CA LYS A 114 19.31 -17.39 -11.47
C LYS A 114 19.06 -18.76 -10.87
N VAL A 115 19.71 -19.78 -11.42
CA VAL A 115 19.68 -21.13 -10.84
C VAL A 115 20.61 -21.15 -9.62
N VAL A 116 20.04 -21.34 -8.43
CA VAL A 116 20.79 -21.47 -7.16
C VAL A 116 21.13 -22.93 -6.89
N HIS A 117 20.18 -23.82 -7.17
CA HIS A 117 20.36 -25.26 -7.10
C HIS A 117 19.56 -25.91 -8.22
N ALA A 118 20.20 -26.79 -8.98
CA ALA A 118 19.55 -27.54 -10.04
C ALA A 118 18.95 -28.82 -9.47
N GLY A 119 17.64 -29.00 -9.65
CA GLY A 119 16.97 -30.27 -9.40
C GLY A 119 17.16 -31.24 -10.56
N ASP A 120 16.79 -32.49 -10.33
CA ASP A 120 16.91 -33.61 -11.27
C ASP A 120 15.55 -34.22 -11.65
N GLY A 121 14.47 -33.79 -11.02
CA GLY A 121 13.12 -34.28 -11.30
C GLY A 121 12.52 -33.76 -12.61
N PRO A 122 11.28 -34.18 -12.92
CA PRO A 122 10.57 -33.74 -14.12
C PRO A 122 10.31 -32.23 -14.11
N ILE A 123 10.12 -31.66 -15.29
CA ILE A 123 9.70 -30.27 -15.45
C ILE A 123 8.17 -30.23 -15.44
N PRO A 124 7.52 -29.45 -14.57
CA PRO A 124 6.06 -29.28 -14.56
C PRO A 124 5.52 -28.74 -15.88
N THR A 125 4.34 -29.23 -16.27
CA THR A 125 3.54 -28.74 -17.39
C THR A 125 2.48 -27.74 -16.91
N ALA A 126 1.86 -27.01 -17.85
CA ALA A 126 0.82 -26.02 -17.55
C ALA A 126 -0.41 -26.59 -16.78
N SER A 127 -0.70 -27.88 -16.93
CA SER A 127 -1.81 -28.57 -16.24
C SER A 127 -1.47 -29.03 -14.83
N ASP A 128 -0.20 -29.00 -14.43
CA ASP A 128 0.24 -29.60 -13.19
C ASP A 128 -0.06 -28.73 -11.95
N LYS A 129 -0.06 -29.41 -10.81
CA LYS A 129 0.01 -28.79 -9.49
C LYS A 129 1.43 -28.90 -8.94
N VAL A 130 1.96 -27.79 -8.48
CA VAL A 130 3.28 -27.73 -7.84
C VAL A 130 3.17 -27.44 -6.36
N ARG A 131 4.12 -27.92 -5.58
CA ARG A 131 4.30 -27.61 -4.17
C ARG A 131 5.65 -26.95 -3.99
N VAL A 132 5.67 -25.72 -3.48
CA VAL A 132 6.90 -24.91 -3.44
C VAL A 132 7.12 -24.25 -2.08
N HIS A 133 8.39 -24.13 -1.72
CA HIS A 133 8.82 -23.12 -0.76
C HIS A 133 9.30 -21.87 -1.51
N TYR A 134 8.91 -20.68 -1.03
CA TYR A 134 9.27 -19.41 -1.65
C TYR A 134 9.39 -18.29 -0.61
N LYS A 135 10.10 -17.24 -1.03
CA LYS A 135 10.18 -15.96 -0.32
C LYS A 135 10.08 -14.85 -1.36
N GLY A 136 9.11 -13.95 -1.18
CA GLY A 136 8.90 -12.77 -2.02
C GLY A 136 9.37 -11.50 -1.29
N THR A 137 10.25 -10.75 -1.93
CA THR A 137 10.74 -9.46 -1.45
C THR A 137 10.54 -8.40 -2.53
N PHE A 138 10.33 -7.15 -2.12
CA PHE A 138 10.52 -6.02 -3.02
C PHE A 138 12.00 -5.82 -3.35
N ILE A 139 12.32 -4.92 -4.29
CA ILE A 139 13.70 -4.62 -4.70
C ILE A 139 14.54 -4.00 -3.57
N ASP A 140 13.89 -3.40 -2.58
CA ASP A 140 14.51 -2.87 -1.34
C ASP A 140 14.83 -3.97 -0.31
N GLY A 141 14.49 -5.23 -0.61
CA GLY A 141 14.70 -6.39 0.27
C GLY A 141 13.60 -6.61 1.30
N LYS A 142 12.59 -5.72 1.41
CA LYS A 142 11.46 -5.90 2.33
C LYS A 142 10.62 -7.08 1.87
N GLU A 143 10.46 -8.06 2.77
CA GLU A 143 9.65 -9.24 2.52
C GLU A 143 8.15 -8.90 2.56
N PHE A 144 7.41 -9.34 1.54
CA PHE A 144 5.94 -9.21 1.49
C PHE A 144 5.23 -10.56 1.70
N ASP A 145 5.88 -11.68 1.39
CA ASP A 145 5.32 -13.01 1.58
C ASP A 145 6.42 -14.08 1.70
N SER A 146 6.21 -15.10 2.54
CA SER A 146 7.16 -16.18 2.75
C SER A 146 6.47 -17.45 3.25
N SER A 147 6.60 -18.54 2.50
CA SER A 147 6.09 -19.84 2.96
C SER A 147 6.99 -20.48 4.03
N TYR A 148 8.24 -20.06 4.12
CA TYR A 148 9.15 -20.46 5.19
C TYR A 148 8.66 -19.93 6.55
N LYS A 149 8.18 -18.68 6.61
CA LYS A 149 7.59 -18.13 7.86
C LYS A 149 6.35 -18.89 8.33
N ARG A 150 5.62 -19.50 7.40
CA ARG A 150 4.45 -20.34 7.69
C ARG A 150 4.83 -21.79 8.05
N ASN A 151 6.11 -22.16 7.95
CA ASN A 151 6.60 -23.53 8.13
C ASN A 151 5.84 -24.57 7.30
N LYS A 152 5.29 -24.16 6.14
CA LYS A 152 4.48 -25.03 5.29
C LYS A 152 4.60 -24.58 3.83
N PRO A 153 4.88 -25.50 2.89
CA PRO A 153 4.93 -25.16 1.48
C PRO A 153 3.54 -24.79 0.96
N ALA A 154 3.50 -23.98 -0.09
CA ALA A 154 2.28 -23.60 -0.77
C ALA A 154 2.06 -24.48 -2.01
N THR A 155 0.79 -24.75 -2.34
CA THR A 155 0.39 -25.55 -3.50
C THR A 155 -0.34 -24.66 -4.50
N PHE A 156 0.06 -24.72 -5.76
CA PHE A 156 -0.53 -23.92 -6.83
C PHE A 156 -0.77 -24.77 -8.08
N ASN A 157 -1.78 -24.41 -8.88
CA ASN A 157 -1.82 -24.80 -10.28
C ASN A 157 -0.78 -23.97 -11.04
N VAL A 158 -0.01 -24.55 -11.96
CA VAL A 158 1.05 -23.83 -12.71
C VAL A 158 0.50 -22.61 -13.44
N THR A 159 -0.73 -22.65 -13.95
CA THR A 159 -1.39 -21.54 -14.64
C THR A 159 -2.19 -20.60 -13.72
N GLY A 160 -2.28 -20.92 -12.43
CA GLY A 160 -3.05 -20.14 -11.44
C GLY A 160 -2.23 -19.06 -10.71
N VAL A 161 -1.03 -18.75 -11.20
CA VAL A 161 -0.08 -17.80 -10.59
C VAL A 161 0.29 -16.69 -11.56
N ILE A 162 1.04 -15.69 -11.08
CA ILE A 162 1.49 -14.57 -11.91
C ILE A 162 2.34 -15.07 -13.10
N LYS A 163 2.29 -14.35 -14.22
CA LYS A 163 2.91 -14.77 -15.50
C LYS A 163 4.38 -15.19 -15.36
N GLY A 164 5.18 -14.44 -14.60
CA GLY A 164 6.59 -14.78 -14.38
C GLY A 164 6.80 -16.11 -13.65
N TRP A 165 5.91 -16.47 -12.71
CA TRP A 165 5.93 -17.78 -12.06
C TRP A 165 5.48 -18.90 -13.01
N THR A 166 4.42 -18.67 -13.79
CA THR A 166 3.95 -19.64 -14.78
C THR A 166 5.05 -20.00 -15.78
N GLU A 167 5.82 -19.00 -16.24
CA GLU A 167 6.98 -19.21 -17.11
C GLU A 167 8.11 -19.94 -16.37
N ALA A 168 8.50 -19.48 -15.18
CA ALA A 168 9.58 -20.08 -14.39
C ALA A 168 9.35 -21.56 -14.10
N LEU A 169 8.16 -21.91 -13.60
CA LEU A 169 7.84 -23.26 -13.14
C LEU A 169 7.92 -24.29 -14.27
N GLN A 170 7.64 -23.88 -15.52
CA GLN A 170 7.72 -24.74 -16.71
C GLN A 170 9.15 -24.85 -17.26
N LEU A 171 10.14 -24.25 -16.60
CA LEU A 171 11.56 -24.38 -16.89
C LEU A 171 12.33 -25.01 -15.72
N MET A 172 11.72 -25.05 -14.53
CA MET A 172 12.30 -25.57 -13.31
C MET A 172 12.07 -27.07 -13.19
N LYS A 173 13.16 -27.85 -13.15
CA LYS A 173 13.09 -29.24 -12.72
C LYS A 173 12.64 -29.32 -11.26
N VAL A 174 11.80 -30.29 -10.92
CA VAL A 174 11.45 -30.58 -9.52
C VAL A 174 12.73 -30.77 -8.70
N GLY A 175 12.77 -30.16 -7.51
CA GLY A 175 13.96 -30.09 -6.65
C GLY A 175 14.82 -28.84 -6.85
N SER A 176 14.58 -28.05 -7.91
CA SER A 176 15.36 -26.84 -8.17
C SER A 176 15.06 -25.72 -7.16
N LYS A 177 16.06 -24.88 -6.94
CA LYS A 177 15.92 -23.57 -6.28
C LYS A 177 16.40 -22.49 -7.24
N TRP A 178 15.49 -21.59 -7.60
CA TRP A 178 15.79 -20.43 -8.44
C TRP A 178 15.58 -19.14 -7.65
N GLN A 179 16.12 -18.05 -8.18
CA GLN A 179 15.87 -16.67 -7.77
C GLN A 179 15.42 -15.89 -8.98
#